data_AF-A0A533SCG6-F1
#
_entry.id   AF-A0A533SCG6-F1
#
_cell.length_a   1.000
_cell.length_b   1.000
_cell.length_c   1.000
_cell.angle_alpha   90.00
_cell.angle_beta   90.00
_cell.angle_gamma   90.00
#
_symmetry.space_group_name_H-M   'P 1'
#
loop_
_entity.id
_entity.type
_entity.pdbx_description
1 polymer ?
#
loop_
_entity_poly.entity_id
_entity_poly.type
_entity_poly.pdbx_seq_one_letter_code
_entity_poly.pdbx_strand_id
1 'polypeptide(L)'
;MDILDRDTARQLYKHFRKYRDGIRNEPEMASVCLICASIHVVPKVDDTRMRECRNCNFAFYRYECGACGATIDGRDPQNPGCSVCGLRVCTCGVCGCPTGEAQ
;
A
#
# COMPACT_ATOMS: atom_id res chain seq x y z
N MET A 1 -14.42 11.26 -5.04
CA MET A 1 -13.94 9.87 -4.93
C MET A 1 -15.14 8.98 -5.18
N ASP A 2 -15.20 8.38 -6.35
CA ASP A 2 -16.25 7.42 -6.67
C ASP A 2 -16.13 6.22 -5.74
N ILE A 3 -17.26 5.79 -5.19
CA ILE A 3 -17.33 4.63 -4.32
C ILE A 3 -17.00 3.42 -5.19
N LEU A 4 -15.90 2.74 -4.88
CA LEU A 4 -15.53 1.51 -5.59
C LEU A 4 -16.70 0.53 -5.55
N ASP A 5 -17.14 0.09 -6.73
CA ASP A 5 -18.22 -0.87 -6.84
C ASP A 5 -17.88 -2.18 -6.09
N ARG A 6 -18.90 -2.78 -5.46
CA ARG A 6 -18.73 -3.95 -4.61
C ARG A 6 -18.26 -5.17 -5.40
N ASP A 7 -18.71 -5.34 -6.63
CA ASP A 7 -18.31 -6.49 -7.44
C ASP A 7 -16.86 -6.33 -7.90
N THR A 8 -16.46 -5.13 -8.32
CA THR A 8 -15.06 -4.80 -8.63
C THR A 8 -14.17 -5.05 -7.41
N ALA A 9 -14.53 -4.55 -6.23
CA ALA A 9 -13.76 -4.76 -5.00
C ALA A 9 -13.60 -6.26 -4.67
N ARG A 10 -14.66 -7.06 -4.88
CA ARG A 10 -14.63 -8.50 -4.64
C ARG A 10 -13.72 -9.24 -5.64
N GLN A 11 -13.72 -8.84 -6.90
CA GLN A 11 -12.83 -9.40 -7.92
C GLN A 11 -11.37 -9.08 -7.62
N LEU A 12 -11.07 -7.81 -7.31
CA LEU A 12 -9.75 -7.35 -6.89
C LEU A 12 -9.26 -8.11 -5.66
N TYR A 13 -10.09 -8.24 -4.62
CA TYR A 13 -9.75 -9.04 -3.44
C TYR A 13 -9.41 -10.49 -3.81
N LYS A 14 -10.26 -11.17 -4.58
CA LYS A 14 -10.04 -12.58 -4.97
C LYS A 14 -8.73 -12.77 -5.73
N HIS A 15 -8.42 -11.86 -6.65
CA HIS A 15 -7.19 -11.89 -7.44
C HIS A 15 -5.96 -11.63 -6.56
N PHE A 16 -5.90 -10.46 -5.92
CA PHE A 16 -4.71 -10.01 -5.20
C PHE A 16 -4.49 -10.72 -3.86
N ARG A 17 -5.51 -11.40 -3.32
CA ARG A 17 -5.32 -12.29 -2.15
C ARG A 17 -4.41 -13.47 -2.47
N LYS A 18 -4.46 -13.96 -3.72
CA LYS A 18 -3.67 -15.10 -4.21
C LYS A 18 -2.38 -14.64 -4.90
N TYR A 19 -2.46 -13.58 -5.69
CA TYR A 19 -1.35 -13.08 -6.50
C TYR A 19 -1.09 -11.62 -6.15
N ARG A 20 -0.12 -11.35 -5.27
CA ARG A 20 0.10 -9.99 -4.74
C ARG A 20 0.93 -9.09 -5.66
N ASP A 21 1.52 -9.63 -6.70
CA ASP A 21 2.37 -8.86 -7.61
C ASP A 21 1.53 -7.84 -8.39
N GLY A 22 2.01 -6.59 -8.43
CA GLY A 22 1.38 -5.54 -9.22
C GLY A 22 0.26 -4.77 -8.51
N ILE A 23 -0.04 -5.04 -7.23
CA ILE A 23 -1.03 -4.29 -6.43
C ILE A 23 -0.78 -2.77 -6.52
N ARG A 24 0.48 -2.35 -6.56
CA ARG A 24 0.85 -0.92 -6.63
C ARG A 24 0.36 -0.21 -7.89
N ASN A 25 0.11 -0.96 -8.97
CA ASN A 25 -0.33 -0.40 -10.25
C ASN A 25 -1.86 -0.29 -10.35
N GLU A 26 -2.60 -0.79 -9.36
CA GLU A 26 -4.07 -0.73 -9.30
C GLU A 26 -4.51 0.32 -8.28
N PRO A 27 -4.99 1.50 -8.70
CA PRO A 27 -5.43 2.58 -7.79
C PRO A 27 -6.52 2.14 -6.82
N GLU A 28 -7.48 1.33 -7.27
CA GLU A 28 -8.64 0.83 -6.55
C GLU A 28 -8.24 0.00 -5.33
N MET A 29 -7.07 -0.65 -5.37
CA MET A 29 -6.54 -1.40 -4.25
C MET A 29 -6.25 -0.53 -3.02
N ALA A 30 -6.19 0.80 -3.16
CA ALA A 30 -6.16 1.73 -2.02
C ALA A 30 -7.37 1.57 -1.08
N SER A 31 -8.50 1.12 -1.62
CA SER A 31 -9.77 1.03 -0.91
C SER A 31 -10.11 -0.39 -0.47
N VAL A 32 -9.35 -1.41 -0.86
CA VAL A 32 -9.70 -2.83 -0.60
C VAL A 32 -8.78 -3.43 0.46
N CYS A 33 -9.36 -4.05 1.50
CA CYS A 33 -8.63 -4.80 2.50
C CYS A 33 -8.38 -6.25 2.05
N LEU A 34 -7.11 -6.67 1.97
CA LEU A 34 -6.73 -8.05 1.63
C LEU A 34 -6.85 -9.05 2.79
N ILE A 35 -7.30 -8.64 3.97
CA ILE A 35 -7.55 -9.55 5.09
C ILE A 35 -9.02 -9.97 5.15
N CYS A 36 -9.95 -9.01 5.05
CA CYS A 36 -11.38 -9.25 5.26
C CYS A 36 -12.27 -8.84 4.06
N ALA A 37 -11.69 -8.48 2.92
CA ALA A 37 -12.38 -8.03 1.71
C ALA A 37 -13.24 -6.75 1.85
N SER A 38 -13.14 -6.05 2.99
CA SER A 38 -13.86 -4.79 3.22
C SER A 38 -13.34 -3.66 2.34
N ILE A 39 -14.25 -2.78 1.91
CA ILE A 39 -13.93 -1.53 1.22
C ILE A 39 -13.79 -0.31 2.16
N HIS A 40 -13.88 -0.53 3.48
CA HIS A 40 -13.77 0.53 4.49
C HIS A 40 -12.31 0.75 4.89
N VAL A 41 -11.49 1.15 3.91
CA VAL A 41 -10.09 1.50 4.11
C VAL A 41 -9.92 3.01 4.12
N VAL A 42 -9.24 3.53 5.14
CA VAL A 42 -9.03 4.96 5.37
C VAL A 42 -7.55 5.26 5.60
N PRO A 43 -7.07 6.51 5.41
CA PRO A 43 -5.78 6.92 5.95
C PRO A 43 -5.68 6.63 7.45
N LYS A 44 -4.53 6.13 7.89
CA LYS A 44 -4.24 5.97 9.32
C LYS A 44 -4.00 7.36 9.92
N VAL A 45 -4.51 7.60 11.13
CA VAL A 45 -4.50 8.95 11.75
C VAL A 45 -3.08 9.41 12.10
N ASP A 46 -2.21 8.50 12.50
CA ASP A 46 -0.86 8.77 12.99
C ASP A 46 0.23 8.69 11.90
N ASP A 47 -0.07 8.10 10.74
CA ASP A 47 0.86 8.03 9.61
C ASP A 47 0.11 8.11 8.27
N THR A 48 0.25 9.24 7.59
CA THR A 48 -0.40 9.52 6.29
C THR A 48 0.09 8.60 5.17
N ARG A 49 1.22 7.90 5.34
CA ARG A 49 1.74 6.90 4.40
C ARG A 49 1.07 5.55 4.58
N MET A 50 0.27 5.39 5.63
CA MET A 50 -0.43 4.15 5.94
C MET A 50 -1.93 4.27 5.71
N ARG A 51 -2.53 3.14 5.37
CA ARG A 51 -3.97 2.93 5.29
C ARG A 51 -4.37 1.88 6.31
N GLU A 52 -5.58 2.00 6.83
CA GLU A 52 -6.16 1.14 7.84
C GLU A 52 -7.54 0.68 7.40
N CYS A 53 -7.81 -0.62 7.56
CA CYS A 53 -9.16 -1.15 7.40
C CYS A 53 -9.97 -1.01 8.69
N ARG A 54 -11.05 -0.23 8.66
CA ARG A 54 -11.94 -0.02 9.83
C ARG A 54 -12.68 -1.27 10.31
N ASN A 55 -12.72 -2.33 9.49
CA ASN A 55 -13.42 -3.56 9.84
C ASN A 55 -12.54 -4.58 10.59
N CYS A 56 -11.22 -4.58 10.35
CA CYS A 56 -10.32 -5.58 10.95
C CYS A 56 -9.02 -4.98 11.52
N ASN A 57 -8.90 -3.65 11.51
CA ASN A 57 -7.75 -2.87 11.98
C ASN A 57 -6.41 -3.22 11.29
N PHE A 58 -6.46 -3.98 10.19
CA PHE A 58 -5.27 -4.26 9.40
C PHE A 58 -4.76 -2.97 8.76
N ALA A 59 -3.52 -2.61 9.07
CA ALA A 59 -2.83 -1.46 8.53
C ALA A 59 -1.75 -1.88 7.50
N PHE A 60 -1.58 -1.08 6.46
CA PHE A 60 -0.57 -1.31 5.43
C PHE A 60 -0.06 0.00 4.85
N TYR A 61 1.16 -0.01 4.31
CA TYR A 61 1.73 1.16 3.63
C TYR A 61 1.09 1.36 2.26
N ARG A 62 0.67 2.58 1.96
CA ARG A 62 0.36 3.02 0.59
C ARG A 62 0.55 4.52 0.42
N TYR A 63 1.53 4.91 -0.39
CA TYR A 63 1.92 6.30 -0.62
C TYR A 63 2.63 6.46 -1.97
N GLU A 64 2.84 7.69 -2.42
CA GLU A 64 3.62 7.97 -3.64
C GLU A 64 5.11 8.09 -3.32
N CYS A 65 5.95 7.54 -4.18
CA CYS A 65 7.39 7.71 -4.09
C CYS A 65 7.75 9.18 -4.36
N GLY A 66 8.39 9.85 -3.40
CA GLY A 66 8.80 11.25 -3.54
C GLY A 66 9.81 11.51 -4.67
N ALA A 67 10.47 10.50 -5.22
CA ALA A 67 11.46 10.66 -6.28
C ALA A 67 10.91 10.45 -7.70
N CYS A 68 10.00 9.49 -7.90
CA CYS A 68 9.48 9.15 -9.23
C CYS A 68 7.94 9.22 -9.34
N GLY A 69 7.23 9.55 -8.26
CA GLY A 69 5.77 9.59 -8.21
C GLY A 69 5.08 8.22 -8.27
N ALA A 70 5.82 7.12 -8.43
CA ALA A 70 5.22 5.79 -8.50
C ALA A 70 4.54 5.41 -7.17
N THR A 71 3.39 4.76 -7.27
CA THR A 71 2.70 4.24 -6.09
C THR A 71 3.53 3.13 -5.44
N ILE A 72 3.65 3.21 -4.13
CA ILE A 72 4.21 2.19 -3.26
C ILE A 72 3.06 1.55 -2.52
N ASP A 73 3.00 0.22 -2.51
CA ASP A 73 2.04 -0.54 -1.69
C ASP A 73 2.75 -1.64 -0.93
N GLY A 74 2.74 -1.59 0.40
CA GLY A 74 3.47 -2.55 1.24
C GLY A 74 2.93 -3.98 1.20
N ARG A 75 1.83 -4.22 0.48
CA ARG A 75 1.27 -5.56 0.22
C ARG A 75 1.83 -6.15 -1.08
N ASP A 76 2.39 -5.34 -1.96
CA ASP A 76 3.07 -5.75 -3.19
C ASP A 76 4.49 -6.26 -2.87
N PRO A 77 4.87 -7.49 -3.24
CA PRO A 77 6.21 -8.03 -3.01
C PRO A 77 7.33 -7.19 -3.66
N GLN A 78 7.04 -6.43 -4.71
CA GLN A 78 8.01 -5.56 -5.38
C GLN A 78 8.27 -4.24 -4.63
N ASN A 79 7.54 -3.98 -3.53
CA ASN A 79 7.83 -2.91 -2.59
C ASN A 79 8.29 -3.48 -1.23
N PRO A 80 9.50 -4.07 -1.14
CA PRO A 80 10.00 -4.64 0.10
C PRO A 80 10.20 -3.58 1.19
N GLY A 81 10.27 -3.99 2.45
CA GLY A 81 10.60 -3.08 3.55
C GLY A 81 12.08 -2.67 3.56
N CYS A 82 12.39 -1.40 3.80
CA CYS A 82 13.74 -0.93 4.15
C CYS A 82 14.05 -1.42 5.57
N SER A 83 15.14 -2.16 5.75
CA SER A 83 15.60 -2.62 7.06
C SER A 83 16.03 -1.49 8.00
N VAL A 84 16.28 -0.29 7.45
CA VAL A 84 16.78 0.88 8.20
C VAL A 84 15.64 1.73 8.75
N CYS A 85 14.70 2.19 7.90
CA CYS A 85 13.61 3.08 8.34
C CYS A 85 12.23 2.41 8.47
N GLY A 86 12.10 1.14 8.08
CA GLY A 86 10.83 0.40 8.12
C GLY A 86 9.81 0.76 7.02
N LEU A 87 10.05 1.82 6.24
CA LEU A 87 9.23 2.17 5.07
C LEU A 87 9.43 1.18 3.92
N ARG A 88 8.72 1.37 2.82
CA ARG A 88 8.80 0.52 1.63
C ARG A 88 9.71 1.13 0.57
N VAL A 89 10.52 0.28 -0.07
CA VAL A 89 11.41 0.65 -1.16
C VAL A 89 10.60 0.71 -2.46
N CYS A 90 10.75 1.79 -3.21
CA CYS A 90 10.11 1.93 -4.52
C CYS A 90 10.80 1.04 -5.56
N THR A 91 10.12 0.72 -6.66
CA THR A 91 10.72 0.00 -7.79
C THR A 91 11.78 0.81 -8.52
N CYS A 92 11.83 2.14 -8.36
CA CYS A 92 12.95 2.97 -8.84
C CYS A 92 14.21 2.86 -7.95
N GLY A 93 14.18 2.05 -6.89
CA GLY A 93 15.27 1.88 -5.94
C GLY A 93 15.31 2.92 -4.82
N VAL A 94 14.51 3.98 -4.89
CA VAL A 94 14.48 5.01 -3.85
C VAL A 94 13.70 4.54 -2.63
N CYS A 95 14.30 4.78 -1.47
CA CYS A 95 13.65 4.66 -0.18
C CYS A 95 13.76 6.00 0.56
N GLY A 96 12.76 6.35 1.39
CA GLY A 96 12.82 7.50 2.31
C GLY A 96 13.73 7.26 3.52
N CYS A 97 14.63 6.28 3.44
CA CYS A 97 15.72 6.11 4.39
C CYS A 97 16.59 7.40 4.29
N PRO A 98 16.86 8.12 5.40
CA PRO A 98 17.74 9.28 5.34
C PRO A 98 19.04 8.81 4.70
N THR A 99 19.43 9.41 3.57
CA THR A 99 20.75 9.15 2.98
C THR A 99 21.74 9.45 4.07
N GLY A 100 22.40 8.43 4.59
CA GLY A 100 23.29 8.60 5.72
C GLY A 100 24.29 9.70 5.39
N GLU A 101 24.25 10.79 6.17
CA GLU A 101 25.49 11.28 6.70
C GLU A 101 26.00 10.13 7.58
N ALA A 102 26.88 9.32 6.98
CA ALA A 102 27.86 8.61 7.76
C ALA A 102 28.59 9.65 8.61
N GLN A 103 28.79 9.29 9.88
CA GLN A 103 29.65 9.92 10.87
C GLN A 103 30.79 10.77 10.31
#